data_AF-A0A7R9GT25-F1
#
_entry.id   AF-A0A7R9GT25-F1
#
_cell.length_a   1.000
_cell.length_b   1.000
_cell.length_c   1.000
_cell.angle_alpha   90.00
_cell.angle_beta   90.00
_cell.angle_gamma   90.00
#
_symmetry.space_group_name_H-M   'P 1'
#
loop_
_entity.id
_entity.type
_entity.pdbx_description
1 polymer ?
#
loop_
_entity_poly.entity_id
_entity_poly.type
_entity_poly.pdbx_seq_one_letter_code
_entity_poly.pdbx_strand_id
1 'polypeptide(L)'
;MYLVSTGFLRASDKSLVDYAKNVDILCANKECQLLLERARSIMKRDLHDTVKVGLKKPVEELSSLVDKEQDITRTLLSDNTFQFPGCLISLSVHSYTLVKNTDVEKCIRQCLRQLELLQTVWGQVLPSTVYCKTLGCLVNTMVQELVLRTMSLEDIPADTAVQLVAAFAVVIARAPQVLKVPWNRSWFFSWSSILTTVLLQDPNEVYQRVHHWSQFLELQLVLGANLRTISDRWADGKGPLAHMFTPDQTKQLIRALFQNTERRAAVLASIK
;
A
#
# COMPACT_ATOMS: atom_id res chain seq x y z
N MET A 1 23.95 46.82 -10.82
CA MET A 1 22.55 46.43 -11.07
C MET A 1 21.89 47.53 -11.89
N TYR A 2 21.36 47.20 -13.07
CA TYR A 2 20.76 48.15 -14.02
C TYR A 2 19.66 49.04 -13.40
N LEU A 3 18.94 48.54 -12.38
CA LEU A 3 17.87 49.25 -11.67
C LEU A 3 18.35 50.34 -10.69
N VAL A 4 19.60 50.25 -10.21
CA VAL A 4 20.21 51.29 -9.36
C VAL A 4 20.77 52.41 -10.23
N SER A 5 21.31 52.07 -11.41
CA SER A 5 21.78 53.05 -12.38
C SER A 5 20.66 53.86 -13.04
N THR A 6 19.43 53.34 -13.10
CA THR A 6 18.25 54.08 -13.60
C THR A 6 17.54 54.92 -12.54
N GLY A 7 18.05 54.96 -11.30
CA GLY A 7 17.45 55.72 -10.19
C GLY A 7 16.15 55.13 -9.64
N PHE A 8 15.71 53.96 -10.11
CA PHE A 8 14.45 53.33 -9.71
C PHE A 8 14.51 52.73 -8.30
N LEU A 9 15.70 52.34 -7.84
CA LEU A 9 15.94 51.83 -6.49
C LEU A 9 17.14 52.55 -5.87
N ARG A 10 17.01 53.01 -4.62
CA ARG A 10 18.18 53.47 -3.84
C ARG A 10 19.03 52.26 -3.49
N ALA A 11 20.36 52.43 -3.50
CA ALA A 11 21.30 51.34 -3.18
C ALA A 11 21.09 50.72 -1.77
N SER A 12 20.38 51.42 -0.88
CA SER A 12 20.01 50.98 0.47
C SER A 12 18.69 50.20 0.55
N ASP A 13 17.84 50.24 -0.48
CA ASP A 13 16.49 49.66 -0.42
C ASP A 13 16.51 48.15 -0.67
N LYS A 14 16.41 47.40 0.44
CA LYS A 14 16.37 45.93 0.44
C LYS A 14 14.96 45.36 0.37
N SER A 15 13.92 46.20 0.33
CA SER A 15 12.51 45.77 0.37
C SER A 15 12.13 44.73 -0.69
N LEU A 16 12.58 44.91 -1.94
CA LEU A 16 12.37 43.93 -3.02
C LEU A 16 13.20 42.66 -2.85
N VAL A 17 14.40 42.77 -2.28
CA VAL A 17 15.26 41.63 -2.00
C VAL A 17 14.69 40.81 -0.85
N ASP A 18 14.17 41.46 0.18
CA ASP A 18 13.52 40.83 1.32
C ASP A 18 12.17 40.24 0.90
N TYR A 19 11.41 40.92 0.03
CA TYR A 19 10.22 40.33 -0.57
C TYR A 19 10.58 39.08 -1.38
N ALA A 20 11.54 39.17 -2.32
CA ALA A 20 11.96 38.04 -3.15
C ALA A 20 12.47 36.84 -2.33
N LYS A 21 13.16 37.09 -1.21
CA LYS A 21 13.58 36.03 -0.27
C LYS A 21 12.43 35.41 0.51
N ASN A 22 11.34 36.14 0.72
CA ASN A 22 10.18 35.71 1.50
C ASN A 22 8.97 35.31 0.62
N VAL A 23 9.09 35.38 -0.71
CA VAL A 23 8.02 34.95 -1.65
C VAL A 23 7.63 33.50 -1.39
N ASP A 24 8.59 32.63 -1.09
CA ASP A 24 8.35 31.22 -0.81
C ASP A 24 7.49 31.03 0.45
N ILE A 25 7.77 31.81 1.50
CA ILE A 25 7.03 31.77 2.77
C ILE A 25 5.62 32.33 2.56
N LEU A 26 5.47 33.41 1.79
CA LEU A 26 4.17 34.00 1.46
C LEU A 26 3.31 33.05 0.62
N CYS A 27 3.91 32.34 -0.32
CA CYS A 27 3.24 31.33 -1.14
C CYS A 27 2.82 30.13 -0.30
N ALA A 28 3.72 29.57 0.51
CA ALA A 28 3.42 28.47 1.43
C ALA A 28 2.31 28.84 2.42
N ASN A 29 2.33 30.07 2.96
CA ASN A 29 1.28 30.57 3.85
C ASN A 29 -0.07 30.68 3.14
N LYS A 30 -0.09 31.11 1.88
CA LYS A 30 -1.33 31.21 1.10
C LYS A 30 -1.91 29.83 0.78
N GLU A 31 -1.07 28.86 0.44
CA GLU A 31 -1.48 27.46 0.23
C GLU A 31 -2.01 26.81 1.51
N CYS A 32 -1.34 27.03 2.65
CA CYS A 32 -1.83 26.59 3.96
C CYS A 32 -3.21 27.16 4.29
N GLN A 33 -3.47 28.43 3.97
CA GLN A 33 -4.79 29.03 4.14
C GLN A 33 -5.85 28.34 3.26
N LEU A 34 -5.54 28.05 1.99
CA LEU A 34 -6.46 27.36 1.08
C LEU A 34 -6.78 25.93 1.55
N LEU A 35 -5.78 25.20 2.07
CA LEU A 35 -5.97 23.88 2.65
C LEU A 35 -6.87 23.91 3.90
N LEU A 36 -6.64 24.88 4.79
CA LEU A 36 -7.44 25.07 5.99
C LEU A 36 -8.89 25.47 5.66
N GLU A 37 -9.10 26.32 4.65
CA GLU A 37 -10.43 26.67 4.16
C GLU A 37 -11.15 25.46 3.57
N ARG A 38 -10.44 24.61 2.80
CA ARG A 38 -11.00 23.39 2.23
C ARG A 38 -11.35 22.35 3.30
N ALA A 39 -10.49 22.15 4.29
CA ALA A 39 -10.76 21.31 5.45
C ALA A 39 -11.99 21.81 6.21
N ARG A 40 -12.08 23.13 6.44
CA ARG A 40 -13.23 23.75 7.11
C ARG A 40 -14.52 23.62 6.30
N SER A 41 -14.46 23.68 4.97
CA SER A 41 -15.60 23.43 4.09
C SER A 41 -16.08 21.98 4.20
N ILE A 42 -15.18 21.01 4.25
CA ILE A 42 -15.50 19.58 4.44
C ILE A 42 -16.15 19.36 5.82
N MET A 43 -15.59 19.95 6.87
CA MET A 43 -16.10 19.83 8.24
C MET A 43 -17.45 20.52 8.46
N LYS A 44 -17.85 21.44 7.56
CA LYS A 44 -19.14 22.13 7.57
C LYS A 44 -20.20 21.47 6.69
N ARG A 45 -19.89 20.37 6.00
CA ARG A 45 -20.90 19.60 5.26
C ARG A 45 -21.79 18.85 6.24
N ASP A 46 -23.06 18.69 5.88
CA ASP A 46 -24.03 18.00 6.71
C ASP A 46 -23.61 16.54 6.93
N LEU A 47 -23.26 16.21 8.17
CA LEU A 47 -22.86 14.85 8.60
C LEU A 47 -24.07 13.89 8.63
N HIS A 48 -25.28 14.43 8.46
CA HIS A 48 -26.56 13.80 8.75
C HIS A 48 -27.09 12.92 7.61
N ASP A 49 -26.49 12.98 6.43
CA ASP A 49 -26.77 12.02 5.38
C ASP A 49 -26.20 10.65 5.76
N THR A 50 -27.05 9.79 6.29
CA THR A 50 -26.69 8.46 6.77
C THR A 50 -27.43 7.37 5.99
N VAL A 51 -26.74 6.25 5.76
CA VAL A 51 -27.28 5.04 5.14
C VAL A 51 -27.16 3.87 6.11
N LYS A 52 -28.20 3.05 6.17
CA LYS A 52 -28.23 1.83 6.96
C LYS A 52 -27.41 0.73 6.27
N VAL A 53 -26.43 0.19 6.98
CA VAL A 53 -25.59 -0.95 6.56
C VAL A 53 -25.80 -2.11 7.53
N GLY A 54 -25.76 -3.35 7.03
CA GLY A 54 -26.01 -4.57 7.80
C GLY A 54 -27.16 -5.42 7.25
N LEU A 55 -27.38 -6.61 7.82
CA LEU A 55 -28.32 -7.65 7.34
C LEU A 55 -29.69 -7.08 6.92
N LYS A 56 -30.10 -7.35 5.68
CA LYS A 56 -31.41 -6.93 5.13
C LYS A 56 -32.54 -7.95 5.37
N LYS A 57 -32.26 -9.08 6.04
CA LYS A 57 -33.28 -10.08 6.39
C LYS A 57 -33.29 -10.34 7.91
N PRO A 58 -34.47 -10.48 8.54
CA PRO A 58 -34.58 -10.83 9.95
C PRO A 58 -34.01 -12.23 10.21
N VAL A 59 -33.58 -12.46 11.45
CA VAL A 59 -32.89 -13.67 11.97
C VAL A 59 -33.85 -14.88 12.11
N GLU A 60 -34.95 -14.95 11.37
CA GLU A 60 -36.04 -15.93 11.59
C GLU A 60 -35.99 -17.18 10.70
N GLU A 61 -35.01 -17.35 9.83
CA GLU A 61 -34.84 -18.57 9.00
C GLU A 61 -33.69 -19.49 9.46
N LEU A 62 -33.16 -19.33 10.69
CA LEU A 62 -32.14 -20.24 11.25
C LEU A 62 -32.70 -21.50 11.92
N SER A 63 -34.02 -21.69 11.97
CA SER A 63 -34.66 -22.83 12.64
C SER A 63 -35.01 -24.02 11.74
N SER A 64 -34.85 -23.92 10.41
CA SER A 64 -35.32 -24.97 9.48
C SER A 64 -34.24 -25.92 8.95
N LEU A 65 -33.00 -25.85 9.43
CA LEU A 65 -31.90 -26.72 8.98
C LEU A 65 -31.32 -27.66 10.05
N VAL A 66 -32.00 -27.84 11.18
CA VAL A 66 -31.51 -28.73 12.26
C VAL A 66 -31.75 -30.22 11.96
N ASP A 67 -32.59 -30.56 10.99
CA ASP A 67 -32.87 -31.97 10.67
C ASP A 67 -32.17 -32.40 9.38
N LYS A 68 -30.87 -32.67 9.48
CA LYS A 68 -30.13 -33.70 8.72
C LYS A 68 -28.66 -33.70 9.15
N GLU A 69 -28.38 -34.43 10.23
CA GLU A 69 -27.08 -35.07 10.40
C GLU A 69 -26.82 -35.97 9.18
N GLN A 70 -25.85 -35.60 8.35
CA GLN A 70 -24.88 -36.51 7.73
C GLN A 70 -24.01 -35.73 6.74
N ASP A 71 -22.70 -35.82 6.95
CA ASP A 71 -21.61 -35.39 6.06
C ASP A 71 -21.57 -33.91 5.63
N ILE A 72 -20.55 -33.18 6.10
CA ILE A 72 -19.60 -32.41 5.27
C ILE A 72 -18.66 -31.65 6.22
N THR A 73 -17.43 -32.14 6.28
CA THR A 73 -16.24 -31.38 6.61
C THR A 73 -16.04 -30.23 5.62
N ARG A 74 -16.60 -29.06 5.89
CA ARG A 74 -16.13 -27.78 5.31
C ARG A 74 -16.25 -26.69 6.35
N THR A 75 -15.11 -26.27 6.87
CA THR A 75 -14.87 -24.95 7.51
C THR A 75 -15.05 -23.83 6.49
N LEU A 76 -16.27 -23.69 5.93
CA LEU A 76 -16.71 -22.51 5.22
C LEU A 76 -17.34 -21.59 6.27
N LEU A 77 -16.61 -20.54 6.65
CA LEU A 77 -17.20 -19.43 7.39
C LEU A 77 -18.44 -18.97 6.62
N SER A 78 -19.60 -18.95 7.28
CA SER A 78 -20.85 -18.50 6.66
C SER A 78 -20.65 -17.12 6.01
N ASP A 79 -21.30 -16.85 4.88
CA ASP A 79 -21.15 -15.61 4.10
C ASP A 79 -21.40 -14.31 4.91
N ASN A 80 -21.97 -14.44 6.12
CA ASN A 80 -22.33 -13.35 7.01
C ASN A 80 -21.35 -13.15 8.18
N THR A 81 -20.31 -13.99 8.32
CA THR A 81 -19.41 -14.02 9.49
C THR A 81 -18.66 -12.70 9.72
N PHE A 82 -18.36 -11.96 8.64
CA PHE A 82 -17.67 -10.66 8.71
C PHE A 82 -18.57 -9.47 8.36
N GLN A 83 -19.90 -9.66 8.35
CA GLN A 83 -20.80 -8.59 7.98
C GLN A 83 -21.06 -7.66 9.17
N PHE A 84 -20.99 -6.36 8.93
CA PHE A 84 -21.20 -5.34 9.96
C PHE A 84 -22.60 -5.49 10.60
N PRO A 85 -22.72 -5.38 11.93
CA PRO A 85 -24.02 -5.29 12.60
C PRO A 85 -24.86 -4.16 11.98
N GLY A 86 -26.20 -4.30 11.99
CA GLY A 86 -27.09 -3.28 11.47
C GLY A 86 -26.86 -1.90 12.10
N CYS A 87 -26.25 -0.95 11.39
CA CYS A 87 -25.97 0.38 11.90
C CYS A 87 -26.12 1.47 10.82
N LEU A 88 -26.32 2.72 11.26
CA LEU A 88 -26.34 3.89 10.39
C LEU A 88 -24.91 4.45 10.26
N ILE A 89 -24.46 4.64 9.03
CA ILE A 89 -23.17 5.27 8.74
C ILE A 89 -23.39 6.45 7.81
N SER A 90 -22.53 7.48 7.83
CA SER A 90 -22.62 8.58 6.87
C SER A 90 -22.50 8.08 5.42
N LEU A 91 -23.14 8.74 4.44
CA LEU A 91 -22.93 8.50 3.00
C LEU A 91 -21.44 8.55 2.62
N SER A 92 -20.68 9.40 3.32
CA SER A 92 -19.22 9.50 3.20
C SER A 92 -18.49 8.24 3.63
N VAL A 93 -19.13 7.35 4.39
CA VAL A 93 -18.60 6.03 4.83
C VAL A 93 -19.27 4.90 4.04
N HIS A 94 -20.49 5.09 3.53
CA HIS A 94 -21.24 4.11 2.73
C HIS A 94 -20.56 3.73 1.42
N SER A 95 -19.87 4.68 0.77
CA SER A 95 -18.99 4.36 -0.37
C SER A 95 -17.83 3.45 0.00
N TYR A 96 -17.52 3.28 1.30
CA TYR A 96 -16.40 2.51 1.82
C TYR A 96 -16.78 1.15 2.46
N THR A 97 -18.05 0.88 2.80
CA THR A 97 -18.44 -0.30 3.61
C THR A 97 -19.34 -1.35 2.91
N LEU A 98 -19.42 -1.37 1.59
CA LEU A 98 -20.11 -2.43 0.83
C LEU A 98 -19.13 -3.29 0.02
N VAL A 99 -18.01 -3.67 0.61
CA VAL A 99 -17.18 -4.76 0.09
C VAL A 99 -17.67 -6.05 0.75
N LYS A 100 -18.69 -6.65 0.16
CA LYS A 100 -18.94 -8.09 0.35
C LYS A 100 -17.67 -8.83 -0.07
N ASN A 101 -17.25 -9.83 0.70
CA ASN A 101 -16.14 -10.72 0.35
C ASN A 101 -16.20 -11.10 -1.14
N THR A 102 -15.18 -10.73 -1.91
CA THR A 102 -14.67 -11.43 -3.10
C THR A 102 -13.57 -10.56 -3.74
N ASP A 103 -12.33 -11.05 -3.61
CA ASP A 103 -11.03 -10.53 -4.06
C ASP A 103 -10.22 -9.70 -3.06
N VAL A 104 -9.29 -10.36 -2.38
CA VAL A 104 -8.11 -9.76 -1.70
C VAL A 104 -7.42 -8.75 -2.61
N GLU A 105 -7.37 -9.04 -3.91
CA GLU A 105 -6.88 -8.14 -4.95
C GLU A 105 -7.62 -6.80 -4.98
N LYS A 106 -8.96 -6.77 -4.85
CA LYS A 106 -9.74 -5.53 -4.84
C LYS A 106 -9.41 -4.66 -3.62
N CYS A 107 -9.29 -5.27 -2.44
CA CYS A 107 -8.88 -4.57 -1.23
C CYS A 107 -7.48 -3.95 -1.38
N ILE A 108 -6.53 -4.72 -1.92
CA ILE A 108 -5.18 -4.24 -2.23
C ILE A 108 -5.21 -3.10 -3.26
N ARG A 109 -5.99 -3.24 -4.34
CA ARG A 109 -6.16 -2.20 -5.36
C ARG A 109 -6.71 -0.91 -4.76
N GLN A 110 -7.64 -1.03 -3.82
CA GLN A 110 -8.23 0.10 -3.13
C GLN A 110 -7.24 0.77 -2.19
N CYS A 111 -6.46 0.00 -1.42
CA CYS A 111 -5.39 0.53 -0.57
C CYS A 111 -4.37 1.34 -1.39
N LEU A 112 -3.90 0.78 -2.50
CA LEU A 112 -2.99 1.46 -3.43
C LEU A 112 -3.61 2.73 -4.01
N ARG A 113 -4.91 2.71 -4.36
CA ARG A 113 -5.60 3.92 -4.84
C ARG A 113 -5.61 5.02 -3.79
N GLN A 114 -5.78 4.69 -2.50
CA GLN A 114 -5.70 5.68 -1.43
C GLN A 114 -4.28 6.24 -1.29
N LEU A 115 -3.25 5.41 -1.42
CA LEU A 115 -1.85 5.87 -1.42
C LEU A 115 -1.54 6.79 -2.61
N GLU A 116 -2.06 6.48 -3.81
CA GLU A 116 -1.96 7.33 -5.00
C GLU A 116 -2.65 8.68 -4.78
N LEU A 117 -3.84 8.69 -4.15
CA LEU A 117 -4.51 9.94 -3.78
C LEU A 117 -3.68 10.76 -2.79
N LEU A 118 -3.10 10.12 -1.77
CA LEU A 118 -2.20 10.81 -0.83
C LEU A 118 -0.98 11.38 -1.55
N GLN A 119 -0.39 10.66 -2.51
CA GLN A 119 0.67 11.19 -3.37
C GLN A 119 0.26 12.50 -4.06
N THR A 120 -0.97 12.60 -4.60
CA THR A 120 -1.43 13.83 -5.27
C THR A 120 -1.59 15.02 -4.34
N VAL A 121 -2.04 14.78 -3.10
CA VAL A 121 -2.29 15.84 -2.12
C VAL A 121 -0.99 16.25 -1.43
N TRP A 122 -0.17 15.28 -1.01
CA TRP A 122 1.04 15.53 -0.23
C TRP A 122 2.19 16.03 -1.08
N GLY A 123 2.25 15.68 -2.37
CA GLY A 123 3.33 16.12 -3.25
C GLY A 123 3.41 17.64 -3.41
N GLN A 124 2.30 18.36 -3.23
CA GLN A 124 2.26 19.81 -3.31
C GLN A 124 2.43 20.52 -1.96
N VAL A 125 2.34 19.77 -0.86
CA VAL A 125 2.27 20.34 0.50
C VAL A 125 3.52 20.02 1.32
N LEU A 126 4.09 18.82 1.15
CA LEU A 126 5.20 18.35 1.96
C LEU A 126 6.55 18.57 1.27
N PRO A 127 7.60 18.96 2.00
CA PRO A 127 8.97 18.93 1.50
C PRO A 127 9.34 17.52 1.01
N SER A 128 10.12 17.43 -0.06
CA SER A 128 10.45 16.16 -0.73
C SER A 128 11.01 15.10 0.21
N THR A 129 11.85 15.49 1.18
CA THR A 129 12.44 14.58 2.17
C THR A 129 11.41 14.00 3.14
N VAL A 130 10.39 14.78 3.51
CA VAL A 130 9.30 14.32 4.39
C VAL A 130 8.33 13.46 3.58
N TYR A 131 7.94 13.91 2.40
CA TYR A 131 7.07 13.17 1.47
C TYR A 131 7.60 11.77 1.17
N CYS A 132 8.87 11.66 0.77
CA CYS A 132 9.45 10.37 0.39
C CYS A 132 9.54 9.42 1.59
N LYS A 133 9.84 9.95 2.78
CA LYS A 133 9.88 9.16 4.02
C LYS A 133 8.49 8.71 4.45
N THR A 134 7.49 9.58 4.43
CA THR A 134 6.13 9.24 4.90
C THR A 134 5.45 8.25 3.98
N LEU A 135 5.46 8.46 2.67
CA LEU A 135 4.89 7.49 1.73
C LEU A 135 5.69 6.19 1.66
N GLY A 136 7.03 6.27 1.73
CA GLY A 136 7.88 5.08 1.86
C GLY A 136 7.48 4.22 3.06
N CYS A 137 7.29 4.87 4.22
CA CYS A 137 6.83 4.20 5.44
C CYS A 137 5.43 3.58 5.27
N LEU A 138 4.47 4.30 4.68
CA LEU A 138 3.12 3.76 4.45
C LEU A 138 3.12 2.54 3.54
N VAL A 139 3.87 2.59 2.43
CA VAL A 139 4.04 1.44 1.53
C VAL A 139 4.74 0.30 2.25
N ASN A 140 5.77 0.58 3.06
CA ASN A 140 6.45 -0.43 3.86
C ASN A 140 5.50 -1.11 4.85
N THR A 141 4.68 -0.35 5.58
CA THR A 141 3.70 -0.91 6.51
C THR A 141 2.67 -1.76 5.79
N MET A 142 2.18 -1.33 4.62
CA MET A 142 1.26 -2.13 3.80
C MET A 142 1.91 -3.45 3.38
N VAL A 143 3.14 -3.41 2.86
CA VAL A 143 3.88 -4.60 2.40
C VAL A 143 4.19 -5.54 3.58
N GLN A 144 4.64 -5.00 4.71
CA GLN A 144 4.91 -5.76 5.92
C GLN A 144 3.65 -6.48 6.43
N GLU A 145 2.49 -5.80 6.43
CA GLU A 145 1.23 -6.42 6.84
C GLU A 145 0.83 -7.54 5.89
N LEU A 146 1.00 -7.37 4.57
CA LEU A 146 0.73 -8.44 3.61
C LEU A 146 1.63 -9.67 3.83
N VAL A 147 2.93 -9.45 4.04
CA VAL A 147 3.88 -10.53 4.36
C VAL A 147 3.47 -11.24 5.64
N LEU A 148 3.20 -10.49 6.72
CA LEU A 148 2.82 -11.04 8.02
C LEU A 148 1.54 -11.89 7.91
N ARG A 149 0.51 -11.39 7.24
CA ARG A 149 -0.77 -12.09 7.09
C ARG A 149 -0.62 -13.37 6.28
N THR A 150 0.12 -13.35 5.18
CA THR A 150 0.36 -14.55 4.39
C THR A 150 1.20 -15.58 5.16
N MET A 151 2.22 -15.14 5.91
CA MET A 151 3.03 -16.02 6.75
C MET A 151 2.24 -16.63 7.92
N SER A 152 1.15 -16.01 8.35
CA SER A 152 0.30 -16.51 9.43
C SER A 152 -0.71 -17.58 9.00
N LEU A 153 -0.85 -17.84 7.69
CA LEU A 153 -1.77 -18.86 7.18
C LEU A 153 -1.17 -20.26 7.40
N GLU A 154 -1.93 -21.12 8.07
CA GLU A 154 -1.53 -22.51 8.32
C GLU A 154 -1.62 -23.38 7.07
N ASP A 155 -2.70 -23.21 6.29
CA ASP A 155 -2.95 -23.89 5.02
C ASP A 155 -3.30 -22.87 3.93
N ILE A 156 -2.63 -22.98 2.79
CA ILE A 156 -2.84 -22.12 1.62
C ILE A 156 -3.23 -23.02 0.44
N PRO A 157 -4.53 -23.14 0.12
CA PRO A 157 -4.97 -23.93 -1.02
C PRO A 157 -4.48 -23.31 -2.34
N ALA A 158 -4.32 -24.14 -3.37
CA ALA A 158 -3.74 -23.73 -4.66
C ALA A 158 -4.46 -22.52 -5.28
N ASP A 159 -5.80 -22.50 -5.24
CA ASP A 159 -6.58 -21.38 -5.78
C ASP A 159 -6.31 -20.07 -5.03
N THR A 160 -6.17 -20.12 -3.71
CA THR A 160 -5.81 -18.96 -2.88
C THR A 160 -4.38 -18.51 -3.12
N ALA A 161 -3.43 -19.44 -3.31
CA ALA A 161 -2.06 -19.10 -3.68
C ALA A 161 -2.03 -18.32 -5.02
N VAL A 162 -2.78 -18.78 -6.03
CA VAL A 162 -2.90 -18.08 -7.32
C VAL A 162 -3.50 -16.68 -7.14
N GLN A 163 -4.56 -16.54 -6.35
CA GLN A 163 -5.16 -15.23 -6.06
C GLN A 163 -4.19 -14.29 -5.32
N LEU A 164 -3.42 -14.80 -4.36
CA LEU A 164 -2.40 -14.01 -3.65
C LEU A 164 -1.27 -13.57 -4.58
N VAL A 165 -0.79 -14.44 -5.48
CA VAL A 165 0.20 -14.09 -6.50
C VAL A 165 -0.30 -12.98 -7.40
N ALA A 166 -1.54 -13.07 -7.90
CA ALA A 166 -2.16 -12.04 -8.72
C ALA A 166 -2.28 -10.71 -7.95
N ALA A 167 -2.75 -10.77 -6.71
CA ALA A 167 -2.90 -9.60 -5.85
C ALA A 167 -1.55 -8.93 -5.52
N PHE A 168 -0.51 -9.72 -5.26
CA PHE A 168 0.84 -9.21 -4.99
C PHE A 168 1.48 -8.61 -6.24
N ALA A 169 1.23 -9.18 -7.43
CA ALA A 169 1.68 -8.59 -8.69
C ALA A 169 1.14 -7.16 -8.90
N VAL A 170 -0.09 -6.87 -8.45
CA VAL A 170 -0.64 -5.50 -8.48
C VAL A 170 0.16 -4.55 -7.58
N VAL A 171 0.58 -4.99 -6.39
CA VAL A 171 1.44 -4.20 -5.49
C VAL A 171 2.80 -3.95 -6.13
N ILE A 172 3.41 -4.98 -6.70
CA ILE A 172 4.72 -4.90 -7.38
C ILE A 172 4.68 -3.86 -8.51
N ALA A 173 3.60 -3.84 -9.29
CA ALA A 173 3.45 -2.92 -10.42
C ALA A 173 3.18 -1.47 -9.98
N ARG A 174 2.37 -1.25 -8.95
CA ARG A 174 1.83 0.08 -8.59
C ARG A 174 2.56 0.78 -7.46
N ALA A 175 3.03 0.07 -6.44
CA ALA A 175 3.71 0.67 -5.30
C ALA A 175 4.95 1.53 -5.69
N PRO A 176 5.79 1.13 -6.67
CA PRO A 176 6.88 1.98 -7.14
C PRO A 176 6.41 3.32 -7.72
N GLN A 177 5.23 3.34 -8.34
CA GLN A 177 4.68 4.56 -8.96
C GLN A 177 4.23 5.57 -7.91
N VAL A 178 3.72 5.09 -6.76
CA VAL A 178 3.33 5.94 -5.61
C VAL A 178 4.54 6.68 -5.03
N LEU A 179 5.70 6.02 -5.06
CA LEU A 179 6.95 6.58 -4.52
C LEU A 179 7.64 7.55 -5.47
N LYS A 180 7.18 7.66 -6.73
CA LYS A 180 7.69 8.68 -7.65
C LYS A 180 7.33 10.07 -7.12
N VAL A 181 8.33 10.94 -7.07
CA VAL A 181 8.14 12.32 -6.63
C VAL A 181 7.38 13.07 -7.72
N PRO A 182 6.17 13.60 -7.47
CA PRO A 182 5.47 14.42 -8.46
C PRO A 182 6.06 15.82 -8.45
N TRP A 183 7.15 16.05 -9.17
CA TRP A 183 7.64 17.40 -9.40
C TRP A 183 6.78 18.07 -10.49
N ASN A 184 5.85 18.96 -10.10
CA ASN A 184 5.19 19.86 -11.06
C ASN A 184 6.04 21.12 -11.29
N ARG A 185 7.04 20.97 -12.17
CA ARG A 185 7.41 21.83 -13.32
C ARG A 185 7.41 23.37 -13.29
N SER A 186 7.22 24.12 -12.20
CA SER A 186 7.22 25.60 -12.31
C SER A 186 8.53 26.32 -11.91
N TRP A 187 9.44 25.72 -11.16
CA TRP A 187 10.68 26.42 -10.70
C TRP A 187 11.99 25.77 -11.16
N PHE A 188 11.93 24.62 -11.84
CA PHE A 188 13.09 23.91 -12.40
C PHE A 188 13.32 24.17 -13.90
N PHE A 189 12.66 25.17 -14.48
CA PHE A 189 12.81 25.53 -15.91
C PHE A 189 13.95 26.50 -16.21
N SER A 190 14.93 26.67 -15.32
CA SER A 190 16.13 27.45 -15.62
C SER A 190 17.46 26.69 -15.48
N TRP A 191 17.46 25.39 -15.18
CA TRP A 191 18.71 24.60 -15.26
C TRP A 191 18.47 23.25 -15.94
N SER A 192 18.67 23.25 -17.26
CA SER A 192 18.88 22.12 -18.19
C SER A 192 17.93 20.91 -18.10
N SER A 193 17.02 20.85 -19.09
CA SER A 193 16.05 19.78 -19.36
C SER A 193 16.63 18.37 -19.60
N ILE A 194 17.95 18.18 -19.51
CA ILE A 194 18.61 16.88 -19.68
C ILE A 194 18.95 16.25 -18.31
N LEU A 195 19.30 17.04 -17.29
CA LEU A 195 19.64 16.50 -15.96
C LEU A 195 18.39 16.03 -15.18
N THR A 196 17.24 16.69 -15.37
CA THR A 196 16.01 16.39 -14.61
C THR A 196 15.38 15.05 -14.97
N THR A 197 15.60 14.57 -16.20
CA THR A 197 15.11 13.24 -16.65
C THR A 197 16.04 12.11 -16.19
N VAL A 198 17.28 12.45 -15.81
CA VAL A 198 18.32 11.48 -15.40
C VAL A 198 18.38 11.30 -13.88
N LEU A 199 17.90 12.26 -13.09
CA LEU A 199 18.15 12.28 -11.64
C LEU A 199 17.14 11.56 -10.72
N LEU A 200 15.98 11.09 -11.20
CA LEU A 200 14.97 10.48 -10.30
C LEU A 200 14.20 9.33 -10.93
N GLN A 201 14.91 8.32 -11.42
CA GLN A 201 14.23 7.08 -11.83
C GLN A 201 15.12 5.85 -11.65
N ASP A 202 15.73 5.72 -10.48
CA ASP A 202 16.34 4.45 -10.11
C ASP A 202 15.21 3.46 -9.76
N PRO A 203 15.07 2.34 -10.49
CA PRO A 203 14.12 1.27 -10.11
C PRO A 203 14.41 0.71 -8.70
N ASN A 204 15.58 1.03 -8.14
CA ASN A 204 16.00 0.67 -6.79
C ASN A 204 15.49 1.60 -5.68
N GLU A 205 14.82 2.72 -5.97
CA GLU A 205 14.30 3.60 -4.90
C GLU A 205 13.33 2.88 -3.95
N VAL A 206 12.55 1.93 -4.47
CA VAL A 206 11.63 1.12 -3.67
C VAL A 206 12.40 0.29 -2.65
N TYR A 207 13.53 -0.30 -3.05
CA TYR A 207 14.38 -1.10 -2.16
C TYR A 207 15.03 -0.26 -1.06
N GLN A 208 15.23 1.04 -1.29
CA GLN A 208 15.76 1.95 -0.26
C GLN A 208 14.69 2.38 0.74
N ARG A 209 13.44 2.55 0.28
CA ARG A 209 12.35 3.14 1.06
C ARG A 209 11.41 2.10 1.70
N VAL A 210 11.37 0.89 1.15
CA VAL A 210 10.50 -0.20 1.57
C VAL A 210 11.37 -1.37 2.00
N HIS A 211 11.66 -1.43 3.30
CA HIS A 211 12.58 -2.40 3.88
C HIS A 211 12.15 -3.86 3.67
N HIS A 212 10.83 -4.12 3.65
CA HIS A 212 10.28 -5.46 3.44
C HIS A 212 10.10 -5.83 1.95
N TRP A 213 10.56 -4.98 1.02
CA TRP A 213 10.30 -5.18 -0.41
C TRP A 213 10.93 -6.48 -0.95
N SER A 214 12.20 -6.73 -0.64
CA SER A 214 12.89 -7.95 -1.08
C SER A 214 12.23 -9.20 -0.51
N GLN A 215 11.85 -9.17 0.78
CA GLN A 215 11.13 -10.28 1.41
C GLN A 215 9.77 -10.53 0.76
N PHE A 216 9.05 -9.46 0.42
CA PHE A 216 7.77 -9.54 -0.27
C PHE A 216 7.87 -10.12 -1.68
N LEU A 217 8.90 -9.76 -2.44
CA LEU A 217 9.16 -10.33 -3.76
C LEU A 217 9.48 -11.83 -3.68
N GLU A 218 10.33 -12.24 -2.74
CA GLU A 218 10.61 -13.66 -2.51
C GLU A 218 9.34 -14.42 -2.10
N LEU A 219 8.49 -13.85 -1.24
CA LEU A 219 7.22 -14.45 -0.85
C LEU A 219 6.30 -14.66 -2.05
N GLN A 220 6.12 -13.62 -2.88
CA GLN A 220 5.31 -13.68 -4.10
C GLN A 220 5.80 -14.77 -5.05
N LEU A 221 7.12 -14.94 -5.18
CA LEU A 221 7.70 -16.00 -5.98
C LEU A 221 7.42 -17.38 -5.38
N VAL A 222 7.63 -17.56 -4.06
CA VAL A 222 7.39 -18.84 -3.37
C VAL A 222 5.94 -19.30 -3.49
N LEU A 223 4.98 -18.38 -3.35
CA LEU A 223 3.55 -18.68 -3.52
C LEU A 223 3.22 -19.25 -4.90
N GLY A 224 3.97 -18.87 -5.95
CA GLY A 224 3.79 -19.37 -7.32
C GLY A 224 4.78 -20.46 -7.73
N ALA A 225 5.66 -20.89 -6.84
CA ALA A 225 6.75 -21.82 -7.15
C ALA A 225 6.38 -23.28 -6.85
N ASN A 226 7.14 -24.21 -7.42
CA ASN A 226 7.10 -25.62 -7.02
C ASN A 226 8.21 -25.95 -6.02
N LEU A 227 8.14 -27.12 -5.39
CA LEU A 227 9.12 -27.57 -4.38
C LEU A 227 10.57 -27.55 -4.87
N ARG A 228 10.84 -27.84 -6.14
CA ARG A 228 12.21 -27.81 -6.68
C ARG A 228 12.73 -26.38 -6.73
N THR A 229 11.94 -25.46 -7.28
CA THR A 229 12.31 -24.04 -7.34
C THR A 229 12.55 -23.47 -5.95
N ILE A 230 11.74 -23.85 -4.95
CA ILE A 230 11.93 -23.41 -3.56
C ILE A 230 13.25 -23.97 -2.99
N SER A 231 13.55 -25.25 -3.23
CA SER A 231 14.83 -25.86 -2.83
C SER A 231 16.03 -25.18 -3.50
N ASP A 232 15.94 -24.89 -4.79
CA ASP A 232 17.00 -24.24 -5.57
C ASP A 232 17.25 -22.81 -5.07
N ARG A 233 16.19 -22.08 -4.67
CA ARG A 233 16.32 -20.73 -4.08
C ARG A 233 16.77 -20.73 -2.63
N TRP A 234 16.58 -21.83 -1.91
CA TRP A 234 17.17 -22.02 -0.58
C TRP A 234 18.68 -22.21 -0.67
N ALA A 235 19.13 -23.02 -1.64
CA ALA A 235 20.55 -23.30 -1.94
C ALA A 235 21.39 -23.56 -0.67
N ASP A 236 20.97 -24.52 0.15
CA ASP A 236 21.62 -24.91 1.40
C ASP A 236 21.90 -23.73 2.36
N GLY A 237 20.93 -22.80 2.46
CA GLY A 237 21.02 -21.63 3.32
C GLY A 237 21.80 -20.45 2.74
N LYS A 238 22.27 -20.55 1.49
CA LYS A 238 23.06 -19.50 0.81
C LYS A 238 22.28 -18.78 -0.29
N GLY A 239 21.06 -19.22 -0.59
CA GLY A 239 20.25 -18.66 -1.66
C GLY A 239 19.45 -17.42 -1.25
N PRO A 240 18.82 -16.72 -2.20
CA PRO A 240 18.06 -15.49 -1.95
C PRO A 240 16.93 -15.70 -0.93
N LEU A 241 16.32 -16.89 -0.90
CA LEU A 241 15.25 -17.21 0.04
C LEU A 241 15.76 -17.27 1.49
N ALA A 242 16.94 -17.84 1.70
CA ALA A 242 17.54 -17.98 3.03
C ALA A 242 17.99 -16.64 3.64
N HIS A 243 18.27 -15.65 2.79
CA HIS A 243 18.57 -14.30 3.27
C HIS A 243 17.31 -13.56 3.78
N MET A 244 16.13 -13.90 3.23
CA MET A 244 14.87 -13.20 3.53
C MET A 244 14.00 -13.92 4.57
N PHE A 245 14.17 -15.22 4.76
CA PHE A 245 13.38 -16.04 5.68
C PHE A 245 14.25 -16.94 6.53
N THR A 246 13.84 -17.12 7.79
CA THR A 246 14.44 -18.12 8.67
C THR A 246 14.09 -19.54 8.20
N PRO A 247 14.91 -20.56 8.55
CA PRO A 247 14.62 -21.96 8.22
C PRO A 247 13.21 -22.40 8.64
N ASP A 248 12.76 -21.96 9.81
CA ASP A 248 11.43 -22.31 10.34
C ASP A 248 10.30 -21.66 9.55
N GLN A 249 10.44 -20.38 9.18
CA GLN A 249 9.48 -19.69 8.31
C GLN A 249 9.42 -20.35 6.93
N THR A 250 10.56 -20.72 6.34
CA THR A 250 10.58 -21.42 5.05
C THR A 250 9.92 -22.79 5.16
N LYS A 251 10.20 -23.54 6.23
CA LYS A 251 9.52 -24.83 6.49
C LYS A 251 8.02 -24.61 6.62
N GLN A 252 7.57 -23.62 7.40
CA GLN A 252 6.16 -23.29 7.57
C GLN A 252 5.47 -23.00 6.24
N LEU A 253 6.06 -22.15 5.39
CA LEU A 253 5.53 -21.87 4.04
C LEU A 253 5.39 -23.14 3.19
N ILE A 254 6.40 -24.02 3.20
CA ILE A 254 6.33 -25.30 2.49
C ILE A 254 5.22 -26.18 3.06
N ARG A 255 4.98 -26.15 4.38
CA ARG A 255 3.87 -26.89 5.00
C ARG A 255 2.52 -26.36 4.54
N ALA A 256 2.38 -25.04 4.49
CA ALA A 256 1.13 -24.37 4.13
C ALA A 256 0.78 -24.54 2.65
N LEU A 257 1.77 -24.57 1.75
CA LEU A 257 1.55 -24.62 0.30
C LEU A 257 1.42 -26.02 -0.29
N PHE A 258 2.01 -27.04 0.33
CA PHE A 258 2.11 -28.37 -0.26
C PHE A 258 1.59 -29.47 0.66
N GLN A 259 0.82 -30.40 0.08
CA GLN A 259 0.38 -31.61 0.76
C GLN A 259 1.57 -32.45 1.26
N ASN A 260 1.33 -33.28 2.29
CA ASN A 260 2.35 -34.15 2.85
C ASN A 260 2.73 -35.25 1.85
N THR A 261 3.98 -35.20 1.37
CA THR A 261 4.54 -36.14 0.38
C THR A 261 6.00 -36.43 0.72
N GLU A 262 6.55 -37.55 0.26
CA GLU A 262 7.97 -37.89 0.44
C GLU A 262 8.90 -36.79 -0.10
N ARG A 263 8.56 -36.23 -1.27
CA ARG A 263 9.30 -35.13 -1.87
C ARG A 263 9.30 -33.88 -0.98
N ARG A 264 8.16 -33.53 -0.38
CA ARG A 264 8.07 -32.42 0.58
C ARG A 264 8.93 -32.71 1.82
N ALA A 265 8.86 -33.92 2.36
CA ALA A 265 9.64 -34.32 3.53
C ALA A 265 11.15 -34.23 3.29
N ALA A 266 11.62 -34.65 2.11
CA ALA A 266 13.02 -34.54 1.72
C ALA A 266 13.50 -33.08 1.66
N VAL A 267 12.72 -32.18 1.09
CA VAL A 267 13.05 -30.73 1.04
C VAL A 267 13.00 -30.11 2.44
N LEU A 268 12.03 -30.48 3.29
CA LEU A 268 11.99 -29.99 4.67
C LEU A 268 13.22 -30.43 5.48
N ALA A 269 13.78 -31.60 5.18
CA ALA A 269 14.98 -32.12 5.84
C ALA A 269 16.28 -31.44 5.37
N SER A 270 16.32 -30.92 4.15
CA SER A 270 17.49 -30.19 3.63
C SER A 270 17.61 -28.77 4.18
N ILE A 271 16.51 -28.17 4.62
CA ILE A 271 16.48 -26.83 5.22
C ILE A 271 16.89 -26.91 6.70
N LYS A 272 18.06 -26.37 7.04
CA LYS A 272 18.60 -26.32 8.41
C LYS A 272 18.79 -24.89 8.87
#